data_AF-A0A2D6F2A7-F1
#
_entry.id   AF-A0A2D6F2A7-F1
#
_cell.length_a   1.000
_cell.length_b   1.000
_cell.length_c   1.000
_cell.angle_alpha   90.00
_cell.angle_beta   90.00
_cell.angle_gamma   90.00
#
_symmetry.space_group_name_H-M   'P 1'
#
loop_
_entity.id
_entity.type
_entity.pdbx_description
1 polymer ?
#
loop_
_entity_poly.entity_id
_entity_poly.type
_entity_poly.pdbx_seq_one_letter_code
_entity_poly.pdbx_strand_id
1 'polypeptide(L)'
;MYPLSKMKDFLIIVFCLVLGLSVLTFTMNSLFFFNNFGPSPISTWSECTDNSANIFISANEDLKDVKCVALDHDLFIDPDIVIGDLSQEDEDVCRLKLAQTTDDPLRFEVWYNGQVRREVCDWQRQETFID
;
A
#
# COMPACT_ATOMS: atom_id res chain seq x y z
N MET A 1 26.94 -10.43 60.67
CA MET A 1 27.81 -9.70 59.73
C MET A 1 27.92 -10.51 58.45
N TYR A 2 27.29 -10.09 57.35
CA TYR A 2 27.51 -10.72 56.05
C TYR A 2 28.85 -10.25 55.49
N PRO A 3 29.73 -11.13 55.00
CA PRO A 3 31.03 -10.74 54.48
C PRO A 3 30.85 -9.85 53.25
N LEU A 4 31.53 -8.69 53.25
CA LEU A 4 31.46 -7.65 52.21
C LEU A 4 31.69 -8.20 50.78
N SER A 5 32.44 -9.30 50.64
CA SER A 5 32.71 -9.93 49.33
C SER A 5 31.43 -10.48 48.66
N LYS A 6 30.52 -11.07 49.43
CA LYS A 6 29.29 -11.68 48.89
C LYS A 6 28.29 -10.66 48.35
N MET A 7 28.30 -9.43 48.88
CA MET A 7 27.44 -8.35 48.34
C MET A 7 27.92 -7.87 46.97
N LYS A 8 29.23 -7.91 46.73
CA LYS A 8 29.85 -7.46 45.47
C LYS A 8 29.52 -8.44 44.33
N ASP A 9 29.60 -9.74 44.60
CA ASP A 9 29.23 -10.78 43.63
C ASP A 9 27.74 -10.76 43.32
N PHE A 10 26.89 -10.52 44.34
CA PHE A 10 25.45 -10.37 44.14
C PHE A 10 25.08 -9.18 43.26
N LEU A 11 25.74 -8.02 43.46
CA LEU A 11 25.55 -6.83 42.62
C LEU A 11 25.93 -7.09 41.15
N ILE A 12 27.02 -7.83 40.91
CA ILE A 12 27.45 -8.20 39.55
C ILE A 12 26.41 -9.11 38.89
N ILE A 13 25.90 -10.11 39.61
CA ILE A 13 24.87 -11.02 39.09
C ILE A 13 23.60 -10.26 38.72
N VAL A 14 23.12 -9.37 39.61
CA VAL A 14 21.92 -8.57 39.36
C VAL A 14 22.13 -7.65 38.15
N PHE A 15 23.30 -7.02 38.02
CA PHE A 15 23.63 -6.17 36.88
C PHE A 15 23.63 -6.94 35.56
N CYS A 16 24.24 -8.14 35.51
CA CYS A 16 24.20 -9.01 34.34
C CYS A 16 22.76 -9.44 33.97
N LEU A 17 21.93 -9.71 34.98
CA LEU A 17 20.52 -10.07 34.77
C LEU A 17 19.72 -8.92 34.13
N VAL A 18 19.93 -7.69 34.62
CA VAL A 18 19.30 -6.48 34.07
C VAL A 18 19.75 -6.21 32.63
N LEU A 19 21.05 -6.38 32.34
CA LEU A 19 21.57 -6.25 30.97
C LEU A 19 21.02 -7.34 30.03
N GLY A 20 20.91 -8.58 30.51
CA GLY A 20 20.31 -9.65 29.72
C GLY A 20 18.85 -9.36 29.37
N LEU A 21 18.07 -8.89 30.36
CA LEU A 21 16.69 -8.49 30.16
C LEU A 21 16.53 -7.30 29.20
N SER A 22 17.42 -6.31 29.24
CA SER A 22 17.34 -5.14 28.36
C SER A 22 17.68 -5.47 26.90
N VAL A 23 18.64 -6.36 26.66
CA VAL A 23 18.94 -6.85 25.30
C VAL A 23 17.79 -7.69 24.75
N LEU A 24 17.18 -8.53 25.59
CA LEU A 24 16.03 -9.35 25.20
C LEU A 24 14.82 -8.49 24.83
N THR A 25 14.51 -7.46 25.62
CA THR A 25 13.40 -6.55 25.32
C THR A 25 13.67 -5.70 24.09
N PHE A 26 14.91 -5.22 23.90
CA PHE A 26 15.29 -4.45 22.72
C PHE A 26 15.18 -5.27 21.42
N THR A 27 15.66 -6.51 21.43
CA THR A 27 15.59 -7.40 20.26
C THR A 27 14.17 -7.84 19.92
N MET A 28 13.34 -8.09 20.93
CA MET A 28 11.91 -8.37 20.69
C MET A 28 11.22 -7.15 20.09
N ASN A 29 11.44 -5.95 20.65
CA ASN A 29 10.79 -4.74 20.16
C ASN A 29 11.22 -4.37 18.74
N SER A 30 12.50 -4.56 18.39
CA SER A 30 12.98 -4.32 17.03
C SER A 30 12.37 -5.29 16.01
N LEU A 31 12.28 -6.59 16.35
CA LEU A 31 11.61 -7.58 15.48
C LEU A 31 10.13 -7.24 15.26
N PHE A 32 9.43 -6.75 16.29
CA PHE A 32 8.06 -6.24 16.14
C PHE A 32 7.99 -4.95 15.30
N PHE A 33 8.99 -4.06 15.39
CA PHE A 33 9.01 -2.83 14.61
C PHE A 33 9.27 -3.08 13.11
N PHE A 34 10.18 -4.02 12.78
CA PHE A 34 10.47 -4.36 11.38
C PHE A 34 9.36 -5.20 10.73
N ASN A 35 8.67 -6.06 11.47
CA ASN A 35 7.53 -6.84 10.94
C ASN A 35 6.26 -6.00 10.69
N ASN A 36 6.21 -4.74 11.13
CA ASN A 36 5.08 -3.84 10.88
C ASN A 36 5.26 -2.92 9.67
N PHE A 37 6.40 -3.01 8.96
CA PHE A 37 6.47 -2.46 7.61
C PHE A 37 5.72 -3.41 6.68
N GLY A 38 4.40 -3.26 6.66
CA GLY A 38 3.56 -3.84 5.62
C GLY A 38 4.02 -3.34 4.24
N PRO A 39 3.57 -3.99 3.15
CA PRO A 39 3.88 -3.52 1.80
C PRO A 39 3.48 -2.05 1.66
N SER A 40 4.34 -1.25 1.01
CA SER A 40 4.06 0.18 0.77
C SER A 40 2.67 0.32 0.15
N PRO A 41 1.81 1.20 0.69
CA PRO A 41 0.49 1.39 0.12
C PRO A 41 0.61 1.90 -1.31
N ILE A 42 -0.18 1.33 -2.22
CA ILE A 42 -0.27 1.78 -3.61
C ILE A 42 -0.98 3.13 -3.66
N SER A 43 -0.39 4.11 -4.34
CA SER A 43 -1.05 5.37 -4.67
C SER A 43 -1.76 5.27 -6.01
N THR A 44 -3.08 5.41 -5.99
CA THR A 44 -3.92 5.40 -7.19
C THR A 44 -4.88 6.57 -7.24
N TRP A 45 -5.15 7.08 -8.43
CA TRP A 45 -6.24 8.00 -8.70
C TRP A 45 -6.93 7.64 -10.01
N SER A 46 -8.15 8.14 -10.24
CA SER A 46 -8.93 7.76 -11.42
C SER A 46 -9.61 8.96 -12.07
N GLU A 47 -9.72 8.92 -13.39
CA GLU A 47 -10.38 9.89 -14.24
C GLU A 47 -11.35 9.21 -15.21
N CYS A 48 -12.56 9.75 -15.32
CA CYS A 48 -13.59 9.24 -16.20
C CYS A 48 -13.65 10.13 -17.44
N THR A 49 -13.61 9.49 -18.60
CA THR A 49 -13.74 10.13 -19.91
C THR A 49 -14.97 9.57 -20.61
N ASP A 50 -15.47 10.25 -21.64
CA ASP A 50 -16.71 9.92 -22.36
C ASP A 50 -16.87 8.44 -22.77
N ASN A 51 -15.75 7.72 -22.93
CA ASN A 51 -15.74 6.32 -23.39
C ASN A 51 -14.84 5.38 -22.56
N SER A 52 -14.19 5.86 -21.50
CA SER A 52 -13.28 5.03 -20.71
C SER A 52 -13.08 5.56 -19.29
N ALA A 53 -12.77 4.66 -18.36
CA ALA A 53 -12.20 5.00 -17.06
C ALA A 53 -10.70 4.75 -17.08
N ASN A 54 -9.92 5.76 -16.71
CA ASN A 54 -8.48 5.69 -16.59
C ASN A 54 -8.11 5.68 -15.10
N ILE A 55 -7.31 4.73 -14.68
CA ILE A 55 -6.80 4.65 -13.30
C ILE A 55 -5.29 4.79 -13.38
N PHE A 56 -4.78 5.85 -12.79
CA PHE A 56 -3.37 6.19 -12.76
C PHE A 56 -2.75 5.63 -11.48
N ILE A 57 -1.61 4.97 -11.64
CA ILE A 57 -0.80 4.39 -10.57
C ILE A 57 0.50 5.19 -10.52
N SER A 58 0.80 5.81 -9.38
CA SER A 58 1.91 6.74 -9.26
C SER A 58 3.28 6.05 -9.44
N ALA A 59 4.16 6.70 -10.22
CA ALA A 59 5.40 6.23 -10.85
C ALA A 59 6.53 5.61 -9.99
N ASN A 60 6.32 5.31 -8.71
CA ASN A 60 7.40 4.90 -7.80
C ASN A 60 7.31 3.42 -7.36
N GLU A 61 6.50 2.63 -8.06
CA GLU A 61 6.11 1.28 -7.65
C GLU A 61 6.56 0.23 -8.71
N ASP A 62 7.18 -0.88 -8.28
CA ASP A 62 7.58 -1.97 -9.19
C ASP A 62 6.32 -2.71 -9.65
N LEU A 63 5.74 -2.30 -10.79
CA LEU A 63 4.46 -2.77 -11.34
C LEU A 63 4.36 -4.26 -11.66
N LYS A 64 5.36 -5.06 -11.31
CA LYS A 64 5.27 -6.51 -11.39
C LYS A 64 4.05 -6.94 -10.58
N ASP A 65 3.15 -7.63 -11.26
CA ASP A 65 1.90 -8.17 -10.71
C ASP A 65 0.78 -7.14 -10.43
N VAL A 66 0.77 -5.99 -11.12
CA VAL A 66 -0.44 -5.14 -11.18
C VAL A 66 -1.55 -5.85 -11.98
N LYS A 67 -2.75 -5.92 -11.41
CA LYS A 67 -3.96 -6.36 -12.10
C LYS A 67 -5.12 -5.41 -11.82
N CYS A 68 -5.79 -4.98 -12.88
CA CYS A 68 -6.96 -4.11 -12.78
C CYS A 68 -8.24 -4.90 -13.10
N VAL A 69 -9.25 -4.75 -12.24
CA VAL A 69 -10.52 -5.48 -12.32
C VAL A 69 -11.67 -4.48 -12.22
N ALA A 70 -12.52 -4.46 -13.25
CA ALA A 70 -13.80 -3.76 -13.18
C ALA A 70 -14.79 -4.51 -12.31
N LEU A 71 -15.46 -3.83 -11.38
CA LEU A 71 -16.51 -4.41 -10.54
C LEU A 71 -17.88 -4.34 -11.22
N ASP A 72 -18.10 -3.31 -12.05
CA ASP A 72 -19.36 -3.08 -12.75
C ASP A 72 -19.35 -3.74 -14.14
N HIS A 73 -19.26 -5.07 -14.17
CA HIS A 73 -19.07 -5.85 -15.41
C HIS A 73 -20.07 -5.51 -16.54
N ASP A 74 -21.30 -5.12 -16.20
CA ASP A 74 -22.35 -4.79 -17.17
C ASP A 74 -22.07 -3.47 -17.94
N LEU A 75 -21.16 -2.64 -17.45
CA LEU A 75 -20.80 -1.34 -18.02
C LEU A 75 -19.55 -1.41 -18.92
N PHE A 76 -18.86 -2.56 -19.02
CA PHE A 76 -17.62 -2.71 -19.81
C PHE A 76 -17.78 -3.80 -20.88
N ILE A 77 -17.35 -3.52 -22.12
CA ILE A 77 -17.46 -4.48 -23.24
C ILE A 77 -16.39 -5.56 -23.11
N ASP A 78 -15.16 -5.13 -22.84
CA ASP A 78 -13.98 -5.98 -22.66
C ASP A 78 -12.94 -5.12 -21.91
N PRO A 79 -12.41 -5.58 -20.75
CA PRO A 79 -11.37 -4.85 -20.04
C PRO A 79 -10.06 -4.96 -20.82
N ASP A 80 -9.75 -3.96 -21.65
CA ASP A 80 -8.47 -3.87 -22.33
C ASP A 80 -7.45 -3.19 -21.41
N ILE A 81 -6.65 -3.99 -20.69
CA ILE A 81 -5.64 -3.45 -19.77
C ILE A 81 -4.46 -2.94 -20.59
N VAL A 82 -4.46 -1.65 -20.90
CA VAL A 82 -3.30 -0.96 -21.49
C VAL A 82 -2.28 -0.67 -20.39
N ILE A 83 -1.55 -1.69 -19.92
CA ILE A 83 -0.41 -1.49 -19.00
C ILE A 83 0.65 -0.70 -19.78
N GLY A 84 1.06 0.45 -19.25
CA GLY A 84 1.73 1.54 -19.96
C GLY A 84 2.78 1.13 -21.00
N ASP A 85 2.63 1.70 -22.20
CA ASP A 85 3.77 1.92 -23.08
C ASP A 85 4.68 2.95 -22.40
N LEU A 86 5.94 2.58 -22.19
CA LEU A 86 6.96 3.35 -21.49
C LEU A 86 7.36 4.58 -22.32
N SER A 87 6.48 5.56 -22.53
CA SER A 87 6.91 6.91 -22.91
C SER A 87 5.84 7.99 -22.84
N GLN A 88 6.24 9.06 -22.14
CA GLN A 88 5.68 10.41 -22.04
C GLN A 88 4.51 10.58 -21.06
N GLU A 89 4.89 11.11 -19.87
CA GLU A 89 4.06 11.55 -18.74
C GLU A 89 3.89 10.56 -17.56
N ASP A 90 4.95 9.78 -17.26
CA ASP A 90 5.33 9.22 -15.94
C ASP A 90 4.24 8.64 -15.00
N GLU A 91 3.12 8.10 -15.48
CA GLU A 91 2.18 7.33 -14.65
C GLU A 91 1.63 6.11 -15.39
N ASP A 92 1.52 4.98 -14.67
CA ASP A 92 1.02 3.73 -15.23
C ASP A 92 -0.51 3.72 -15.21
N VAL A 93 -1.14 3.57 -16.38
CA VAL A 93 -2.59 3.77 -16.51
C VAL A 93 -3.32 2.46 -16.79
N CYS A 94 -4.19 2.03 -15.88
CA CYS A 94 -5.20 1.02 -16.18
C CYS A 94 -6.41 1.67 -16.86
N ARG A 95 -6.53 1.48 -18.18
CA ARG A 95 -7.69 1.93 -18.96
C ARG A 95 -8.76 0.85 -19.05
N LEU A 96 -10.02 1.23 -18.88
CA LEU A 96 -11.17 0.34 -18.98
C LEU A 96 -12.23 0.97 -19.89
N LYS A 97 -12.52 0.33 -21.02
CA LYS A 97 -13.41 0.87 -22.06
C LYS A 97 -14.88 0.57 -21.74
N LEU A 98 -15.72 1.59 -21.83
CA LEU A 98 -17.14 1.49 -21.55
C LEU A 98 -17.93 0.85 -22.69
N ALA A 99 -18.97 0.10 -22.31
CA ALA A 99 -19.96 -0.48 -23.21
C ALA A 99 -21.03 0.48 -23.65
N GLN A 100 -21.37 1.39 -22.75
CA GLN A 100 -22.38 2.39 -22.92
C GLN A 100 -21.97 3.61 -22.11
N THR A 101 -22.30 4.79 -22.62
CA THR A 101 -22.17 6.01 -21.84
C THR A 101 -23.08 5.90 -20.61
N THR A 102 -22.55 6.27 -19.45
CA THR A 102 -23.27 6.24 -18.18
C THR A 102 -22.86 7.45 -17.37
N ASP A 103 -23.75 7.92 -16.50
CA ASP A 103 -23.45 8.93 -15.48
C ASP A 103 -23.27 8.27 -14.10
N ASP A 104 -23.36 6.95 -14.03
CA ASP A 104 -23.17 6.19 -12.80
C ASP A 104 -21.68 6.10 -12.43
N PRO A 105 -21.34 6.16 -11.13
CA PRO A 105 -19.96 6.03 -10.69
C PRO A 105 -19.42 4.64 -11.02
N LEU A 106 -18.23 4.60 -11.60
CA LEU A 106 -17.59 3.37 -12.06
C LEU A 106 -16.63 2.85 -11.00
N ARG A 107 -16.74 1.57 -10.63
CA ARG A 107 -15.98 0.97 -9.53
C ARG A 107 -14.97 -0.05 -10.02
N PHE A 108 -13.78 0.01 -9.43
CA PHE A 108 -12.64 -0.78 -9.86
C PHE A 108 -11.79 -1.25 -8.69
N GLU A 109 -11.06 -2.32 -8.93
CA GLU A 109 -10.02 -2.83 -8.02
C GLU A 109 -8.68 -2.88 -8.73
N VAL A 110 -7.67 -2.27 -8.11
CA VAL A 110 -6.26 -2.38 -8.46
C VAL A 110 -5.61 -3.34 -7.48
N TRP A 111 -5.10 -4.45 -8.00
CA TRP A 111 -4.42 -5.49 -7.25
C TRP A 111 -2.92 -5.33 -7.48
N TYR A 112 -2.12 -5.28 -6.41
CA TYR A 112 -0.67 -5.16 -6.49
C TYR A 112 0.00 -5.78 -5.26
N ASN A 113 0.98 -6.65 -5.48
CA ASN A 113 1.76 -7.32 -4.42
C ASN A 113 0.90 -7.88 -3.25
N GLY A 114 -0.26 -8.47 -3.59
CA GLY A 114 -1.19 -9.05 -2.61
C GLY A 114 -2.07 -8.03 -1.86
N GLN A 115 -1.96 -6.74 -2.18
CA GLN A 115 -2.87 -5.69 -1.73
C GLN A 115 -3.94 -5.42 -2.79
N VAL A 116 -5.12 -4.99 -2.35
CA VAL A 116 -6.23 -4.59 -3.21
C VAL A 116 -6.66 -3.18 -2.83
N ARG A 117 -6.61 -2.27 -3.80
CA ARG A 117 -7.10 -0.90 -3.68
C ARG A 117 -8.37 -0.76 -4.50
N ARG A 118 -9.43 -0.25 -3.86
CA ARG A 118 -10.68 0.07 -4.55
C ARG A 118 -10.69 1.54 -4.92
N GLU A 119 -10.93 1.83 -6.18
CA GLU A 119 -11.11 3.19 -6.67
C GLU A 119 -12.51 3.32 -7.28
N VAL A 120 -13.08 4.51 -7.07
CA VAL A 120 -14.37 4.90 -7.63
C VAL A 120 -14.12 6.12 -8.50
N CYS A 121 -14.36 5.93 -9.77
CA CYS A 121 -14.32 6.99 -10.75
C CYS A 121 -15.71 7.62 -10.84
N ASP A 122 -15.83 8.81 -10.28
CA ASP A 122 -17.03 9.64 -10.38
C ASP A 122 -16.81 10.65 -11.51
N TRP A 123 -17.83 10.82 -12.36
CA TRP A 123 -17.86 11.79 -13.45
C TRP A 123 -17.71 13.23 -12.96
N GLN A 124 -17.95 13.47 -11.66
CA GLN A 124 -17.88 14.78 -11.01
C GLN A 124 -16.73 14.93 -9.99
N ARG A 125 -15.50 14.55 -10.30
CA ARG A 125 -14.37 15.16 -9.58
C ARG A 125 -14.15 16.59 -10.08
N GLN A 126 -15.02 17.51 -9.63
CA GLN A 126 -14.58 18.89 -9.42
C GLN A 126 -13.47 18.87 -8.39
N GLU A 127 -12.31 19.38 -8.78
CA GLU A 127 -11.11 19.54 -7.96
C GLU A 127 -11.47 20.12 -6.59
N THR A 128 -11.47 19.28 -5.55
CA THR A 128 -11.37 19.78 -4.18
C THR A 128 -9.88 19.92 -3.89
N PHE A 129 -9.29 21.01 -4.38
CA PHE A 129 -8.02 21.52 -3.84
C PHE A 129 -8.27 21.85 -2.37
N ILE A 130 -7.71 21.04 -1.47
CA ILE A 130 -7.61 21.39 -0.06
C ILE A 130 -6.28 22.15 0.08
N ASP A 131 -6.40 23.46 0.29
CA ASP A 131 -5.31 24.38 0.67
C ASP A 131 -4.80 24.07 2.09
#